data_AF-A0A966U3N6-F1
#
_entry.id   AF-A0A966U3N6-F1
#
_cell.length_a   1.000
_cell.length_b   1.000
_cell.length_c   1.000
_cell.angle_alpha   90.00
_cell.angle_beta   90.00
_cell.angle_gamma   90.00
#
_symmetry.space_group_name_H-M   'P 1'
#
loop_
_entity.id
_entity.type
_entity.pdbx_description
1 polymer ?
#
loop_
_entity_poly.entity_id
_entity_poly.type
_entity_poly.pdbx_seq_one_letter_code
_entity_poly.pdbx_strand_id
1 'polypeptide(L)'
;MLTSRAREFQISIGAIAVGCAVLGIHAATLQHSALSELKDTKTPITITAIVTSEPHLTKPRVNGSQLRTSQSSFLVRAEGISTHDSRVKLRLPLRILSTHNPGLIPGQRIAMTGRLISTPEKRVAATLVTTEKIVIVTDAKVFSRALAQVRSSFRIKAQHFGDDAGALIPGMIIGDTSLQSQEFSDHMRRAGLSHLTAVSGANFA
;
A
#
# COMPACT_ATOMS: atom_id res chain seq x y z
N MET A 1 -20.39 21.15 40.48
CA MET A 1 -20.52 20.12 39.41
C MET A 1 -20.68 20.70 37.99
N LEU A 2 -21.33 21.85 37.78
CA LEU A 2 -21.55 22.42 36.44
C LEU A 2 -20.28 22.96 35.72
N THR A 3 -19.28 23.41 36.47
CA THR A 3 -18.04 23.98 35.90
C THR A 3 -17.06 22.95 35.33
N SER A 4 -17.14 21.67 35.76
CA SER A 4 -16.32 20.56 35.23
C SER A 4 -16.68 20.23 33.78
N ARG A 5 -17.99 20.10 33.51
CA ARG A 5 -18.53 19.74 32.20
C ARG A 5 -18.19 20.78 31.12
N ALA A 6 -18.19 22.07 31.47
CA ALA A 6 -17.83 23.14 30.53
C ALA A 6 -16.35 23.06 30.10
N ARG A 7 -15.45 22.69 31.02
CA ARG A 7 -14.01 22.53 30.74
C ARG A 7 -13.75 21.27 29.90
N GLU A 8 -14.43 20.17 30.19
CA GLU A 8 -14.37 18.93 29.40
C GLU A 8 -14.86 19.14 27.95
N PHE A 9 -15.92 19.94 27.77
CA PHE A 9 -16.45 20.27 26.45
C PHE A 9 -15.46 21.12 25.63
N GLN A 10 -14.82 22.11 26.26
CA GLN A 10 -13.79 22.93 25.59
C GLN A 10 -12.56 22.13 25.17
N ILE A 11 -12.11 21.19 26.01
CA ILE A 11 -10.99 20.30 25.68
C ILE A 11 -11.35 19.42 24.47
N SER A 12 -12.58 18.91 24.43
CA SER A 12 -13.07 18.07 23.32
C SER A 12 -13.13 18.85 22.00
N ILE A 13 -13.64 20.09 22.01
CA ILE A 13 -13.67 20.96 20.83
C ILE A 13 -12.26 21.28 20.35
N GLY A 14 -11.33 21.59 21.26
CA GLY A 14 -9.93 21.83 20.94
C GLY A 14 -9.28 20.61 20.28
N ALA A 15 -9.50 19.41 20.80
CA ALA A 15 -8.98 18.17 20.24
C ALA A 15 -9.51 17.89 18.81
N ILE A 16 -10.81 18.12 18.57
CA ILE A 16 -11.42 17.97 17.23
C ILE A 16 -10.83 18.98 16.24
N ALA A 17 -10.70 20.25 16.65
CA ALA A 17 -10.15 21.29 15.79
C ALA A 17 -8.69 21.00 15.39
N VAL A 18 -7.86 20.57 16.34
CA VAL A 18 -6.48 20.13 16.07
C VAL A 18 -6.47 18.91 15.15
N GLY A 19 -7.34 17.92 15.39
CA GLY A 19 -7.48 16.75 14.53
C GLY A 19 -7.82 17.12 13.08
N CYS A 20 -8.81 18.00 12.88
CA CYS A 20 -9.18 18.50 11.56
C CYS A 20 -8.06 19.30 10.88
N ALA A 21 -7.33 20.13 11.62
CA ALA A 21 -6.21 20.89 11.07
C ALA A 21 -5.07 19.97 10.60
N VAL A 22 -4.70 18.96 11.41
CA VAL A 22 -3.67 17.98 11.05
C VAL A 22 -4.08 17.17 9.81
N LEU A 23 -5.34 16.71 9.76
CA LEU A 23 -5.87 15.99 8.60
C LEU A 23 -5.94 16.87 7.34
N GLY A 24 -6.30 18.16 7.50
CA GLY A 24 -6.35 19.14 6.42
C GLY A 24 -4.98 19.43 5.82
N ILE A 25 -3.96 19.63 6.66
CA ILE A 25 -2.56 19.81 6.20
C ILE A 25 -2.09 18.56 5.46
N HIS A 26 -2.38 17.37 5.99
CA HIS A 26 -2.00 16.11 5.34
C HIS A 26 -2.65 15.96 3.96
N ALA A 27 -3.95 16.26 3.85
CA ALA A 27 -4.69 16.21 2.58
C ALA A 27 -4.21 17.26 1.58
N ALA A 28 -3.97 18.49 2.02
CA ALA A 28 -3.46 19.57 1.17
C ALA A 28 -2.05 19.27 0.65
N THR A 29 -1.17 18.69 1.48
CA THR A 29 0.17 18.27 1.07
C THR A 29 0.14 17.19 -0.01
N LEU A 30 -0.82 16.26 0.06
CA LEU A 30 -1.04 15.23 -0.96
C LEU A 30 -1.51 15.84 -2.29
N GLN A 31 -2.41 16.83 -2.24
CA GLN A 31 -3.00 17.46 -3.43
C GLN A 31 -2.06 18.43 -4.13
N HIS A 32 -1.31 19.25 -3.38
CA HIS A 32 -0.38 20.26 -3.93
C HIS A 32 1.03 19.75 -4.19
N SER A 33 1.32 18.48 -3.93
CA SER A 33 2.67 17.97 -4.19
C SER A 33 3.05 18.14 -5.66
N ALA A 34 4.33 18.45 -5.91
CA ALA A 34 4.97 18.63 -7.23
C ALA A 34 4.67 17.52 -8.26
N LEU A 35 4.07 16.41 -7.81
CA LEU A 35 3.49 15.38 -8.65
C LEU A 35 2.40 15.90 -9.60
N SER A 36 1.63 16.94 -9.27
CA SER A 36 0.55 17.41 -10.16
C SER A 36 1.07 17.94 -11.49
N GLU A 37 2.21 18.62 -11.47
CA GLU A 37 2.86 19.13 -12.69
C GLU A 37 3.49 17.99 -13.51
N LEU A 38 3.89 16.90 -12.83
CA LEU A 38 4.45 15.68 -13.44
C LEU A 38 3.39 14.66 -13.87
N LYS A 39 2.11 14.83 -13.48
CA LYS A 39 1.01 13.90 -13.80
C LYS A 39 0.57 13.99 -15.27
N ASP A 40 0.68 15.17 -15.86
CA ASP A 40 0.24 15.42 -17.25
C ASP A 40 1.31 15.09 -18.29
N THR A 41 2.58 15.01 -17.88
CA THR A 41 3.66 14.65 -18.79
C THR A 41 3.81 13.12 -18.82
N LYS A 42 3.52 12.47 -19.95
CA LYS A 42 3.73 11.02 -20.18
C LYS A 42 5.20 10.57 -20.13
N THR A 43 6.09 11.39 -19.58
CA THR A 43 7.53 11.16 -19.50
C THR A 43 7.85 10.15 -18.40
N PRO A 44 8.78 9.21 -18.66
CA PRO A 44 9.28 8.33 -17.61
C PRO A 44 10.05 9.15 -16.57
N ILE A 45 9.70 8.95 -15.29
CA ILE A 45 10.39 9.57 -14.16
C ILE A 45 11.16 8.50 -13.38
N THR A 46 12.33 8.87 -12.86
CA THR A 46 13.09 7.99 -11.96
C THR A 46 12.74 8.35 -10.53
N ILE A 47 12.35 7.35 -9.73
CA ILE A 47 12.04 7.54 -8.31
C ILE A 47 13.01 6.76 -7.44
N THR A 48 13.37 7.35 -6.29
CA THR A 48 14.01 6.61 -5.19
C THR A 48 13.00 6.49 -4.05
N ALA A 49 12.76 5.28 -3.59
CA ALA A 49 11.71 5.01 -2.61
C ALA A 49 12.09 3.88 -1.64
N ILE A 50 11.44 3.87 -0.48
CA ILE A 50 11.53 2.77 0.49
C ILE A 50 10.27 1.92 0.38
N VAL A 51 10.43 0.61 0.28
CA VAL A 51 9.33 -0.36 0.29
C VAL A 51 8.65 -0.36 1.66
N THR A 52 7.35 -0.09 1.71
CA THR A 52 6.58 -0.08 2.96
C THR A 52 5.68 -1.29 3.12
N SER A 53 5.32 -1.97 2.03
CA SER A 53 4.53 -3.21 2.07
C SER A 53 5.15 -4.31 1.21
N GLU A 54 4.81 -5.56 1.51
CA GLU A 54 5.21 -6.70 0.69
C GLU A 54 4.51 -6.64 -0.69
N PRO A 55 5.22 -7.03 -1.78
CA PRO A 55 4.62 -7.22 -3.09
C PRO A 55 3.59 -8.34 -3.07
N HIS A 56 2.40 -8.03 -3.55
CA HIS A 56 1.35 -9.00 -3.81
C HIS A 56 0.88 -8.87 -5.26
N LEU A 57 0.42 -9.98 -5.83
CA LEU A 57 -0.15 -9.98 -7.17
C LEU A 57 -1.54 -9.34 -7.14
N THR A 58 -1.76 -8.38 -8.02
CA THR A 58 -3.10 -7.85 -8.25
C THR A 58 -3.96 -8.90 -8.92
N LYS A 59 -5.22 -8.94 -8.51
CA LYS A 59 -6.23 -9.78 -9.14
C LYS A 59 -6.46 -9.27 -10.57
N PRO A 60 -6.55 -10.16 -11.57
CA PRO A 60 -6.84 -9.75 -12.93
C PRO A 60 -8.20 -9.03 -12.96
N ARG A 61 -8.27 -7.91 -13.68
CA ARG A 61 -9.49 -7.11 -13.79
C ARG A 61 -9.88 -6.97 -15.25
N VAL A 62 -11.11 -7.35 -15.55
CA VAL A 62 -11.72 -7.06 -16.86
C VAL A 62 -12.29 -5.64 -16.79
N ASN A 63 -11.89 -4.79 -17.74
CA ASN A 63 -12.50 -3.48 -17.94
C ASN A 63 -13.00 -3.39 -19.38
N GLY A 64 -14.30 -3.59 -19.59
CA GLY A 64 -14.88 -3.73 -20.93
C GLY A 64 -14.30 -4.96 -21.64
N SER A 65 -13.74 -4.77 -22.83
CA SER A 65 -13.06 -5.81 -23.62
C SER A 65 -11.58 -6.01 -23.28
N GLN A 66 -11.01 -5.20 -22.38
CA GLN A 66 -9.60 -5.27 -22.02
C GLN A 66 -9.39 -6.06 -20.72
N LEU A 67 -8.67 -7.19 -20.82
CA LEU A 67 -8.19 -7.93 -19.66
C LEU A 67 -6.91 -7.29 -19.12
N ARG A 68 -6.96 -6.71 -17.92
CA ARG A 68 -5.74 -6.35 -17.20
C ARG A 68 -5.19 -7.59 -16.50
N THR A 69 -4.04 -8.06 -16.98
CA THR A 69 -3.31 -9.17 -16.38
C THR A 69 -2.83 -8.84 -14.97
N SER A 70 -2.53 -9.86 -14.18
CA SER A 70 -1.95 -9.70 -12.84
C SER A 70 -0.62 -8.96 -12.91
N GLN A 71 -0.46 -7.99 -12.03
CA GLN A 71 0.75 -7.18 -11.86
C GLN A 71 1.20 -7.25 -10.41
N SER A 72 2.49 -7.16 -10.15
CA SER A 72 3.00 -7.01 -8.79
C SER A 72 2.67 -5.62 -8.28
N SER A 73 1.97 -5.52 -7.15
CA SER A 73 1.65 -4.26 -6.50
C SER A 73 2.14 -4.20 -5.06
N PHE A 74 2.70 -3.06 -4.71
CA PHE A 74 3.19 -2.76 -3.37
C PHE A 74 3.16 -1.27 -3.12
N LEU A 75 3.20 -0.91 -1.85
CA LEU A 75 3.30 0.47 -1.38
C LEU A 75 4.77 0.82 -1.15
N VAL A 76 5.10 2.04 -1.52
CA VAL A 76 6.40 2.65 -1.24
C VAL A 76 6.22 4.04 -0.67
N ARG A 77 7.22 4.48 0.06
CA ARG A 77 7.40 5.89 0.41
C ARG A 77 8.48 6.46 -0.50
N ALA A 78 8.10 7.32 -1.44
CA ALA A 78 9.07 8.05 -2.24
C ALA A 78 9.88 8.98 -1.34
N GLU A 79 11.20 9.00 -1.53
CA GLU A 79 12.12 9.93 -0.86
C GLU A 79 12.59 11.06 -1.80
N GLY A 80 12.53 10.79 -3.11
CA GLY A 80 12.85 11.77 -4.13
C GLY A 80 12.45 11.30 -5.52
N ILE A 81 12.22 12.27 -6.38
CA ILE A 81 11.95 12.09 -7.80
C ILE A 81 13.03 12.83 -8.58
N SER A 82 13.61 12.14 -9.55
CA SER A 82 14.55 12.71 -10.51
C SER A 82 13.91 12.64 -11.89
N THR A 83 13.67 13.81 -12.48
CA THR A 83 13.43 13.95 -13.92
C THR A 83 14.73 14.33 -14.62
N HIS A 84 14.70 14.43 -15.95
CA HIS A 84 15.86 14.81 -16.76
C HIS A 84 16.45 16.16 -16.31
N ASP A 85 15.59 17.12 -15.94
CA ASP A 85 15.99 18.50 -15.67
C ASP A 85 15.91 18.91 -14.19
N SER A 86 15.35 18.09 -13.30
CA SER A 86 15.13 18.48 -11.91
C SER A 86 15.08 17.31 -10.94
N ARG A 87 15.63 17.53 -9.74
CA ARG A 87 15.55 16.59 -8.61
C ARG A 87 14.79 17.23 -7.47
N VAL A 88 13.66 16.62 -7.11
CA VAL A 88 12.81 17.08 -6.01
C VAL A 88 12.82 16.03 -4.91
N LYS A 89 13.16 16.46 -3.68
CA LYS A 89 13.01 15.63 -2.49
C LYS A 89 11.57 15.74 -2.00
N LEU A 90 10.90 14.60 -1.86
CA LEU A 90 9.53 14.53 -1.37
C LEU A 90 9.33 13.28 -0.53
N ARG A 91 8.33 13.30 0.35
CA ARG A 91 8.00 12.17 1.23
C ARG A 91 6.54 11.81 1.05
N LEU A 92 6.25 11.03 0.01
CA LEU A 92 4.87 10.71 -0.37
C LEU A 92 4.65 9.20 -0.49
N PRO A 93 3.52 8.69 0.00
CA PRO A 93 3.13 7.30 -0.23
C PRO A 93 2.71 7.13 -1.70
N LEU A 94 3.32 6.18 -2.39
CA LEU A 94 2.99 5.83 -3.77
C LEU A 94 2.63 4.34 -3.85
N ARG A 95 1.73 3.99 -4.77
CA ARG A 95 1.52 2.60 -5.17
C ARG A 95 2.41 2.31 -6.37
N ILE A 96 3.13 1.20 -6.35
CA ILE A 96 3.84 0.70 -7.54
C ILE A 96 3.01 -0.42 -8.18
N LEU A 97 2.97 -0.41 -9.51
CA LEU A 97 2.51 -1.51 -10.34
C LEU A 97 3.66 -1.93 -11.26
N SER A 98 4.17 -3.14 -11.07
CA SER A 98 5.24 -3.72 -11.89
C SER A 98 4.77 -4.97 -12.61
N THR A 99 5.25 -5.16 -13.84
CA THR A 99 5.06 -6.42 -14.59
C THR A 99 5.86 -7.58 -14.00
N HIS A 100 6.94 -7.28 -13.26
CA HIS A 100 7.78 -8.29 -12.63
C HIS A 100 7.54 -8.31 -11.12
N ASN A 101 7.69 -9.48 -10.50
CA ASN A 101 7.73 -9.58 -9.04
C ASN A 101 9.19 -9.61 -8.56
N PRO A 102 9.72 -8.48 -8.07
CA PRO A 102 11.11 -8.41 -7.60
C PRO A 102 11.38 -9.14 -6.27
N GLY A 103 10.38 -9.74 -5.61
CA GLY A 103 10.58 -10.41 -4.32
C GLY A 103 11.05 -9.46 -3.21
N LEU A 104 10.55 -8.21 -3.24
CA LEU A 104 10.99 -7.17 -2.31
C LEU A 104 10.48 -7.39 -0.90
N ILE A 105 11.26 -6.90 0.06
CA ILE A 105 10.96 -6.93 1.49
C ILE A 105 10.74 -5.49 1.99
N PRO A 106 9.76 -5.25 2.89
CA PRO A 106 9.59 -3.97 3.55
C PRO A 106 10.90 -3.46 4.19
N GLY A 107 11.22 -2.20 3.94
CA GLY A 107 12.44 -1.54 4.41
C GLY A 107 13.57 -1.49 3.38
N GLN A 108 13.48 -2.20 2.25
CA GLN A 108 14.44 -2.05 1.16
C GLN A 108 14.31 -0.67 0.50
N ARG A 109 15.45 -0.05 0.19
CA ARG A 109 15.51 1.16 -0.65
C ARG A 109 15.69 0.73 -2.11
N ILE A 110 14.81 1.23 -2.97
CA ILE A 110 14.76 0.86 -4.38
C ILE A 110 14.80 2.11 -5.27
N ALA A 111 15.34 1.94 -6.46
CA ALA A 111 15.29 2.89 -7.55
C ALA A 111 14.60 2.25 -8.75
N MET A 112 13.71 2.99 -9.40
CA MET A 112 13.03 2.52 -10.60
C MET A 112 12.61 3.68 -11.49
N THR A 113 12.44 3.38 -12.77
CA THR A 113 11.88 4.29 -13.76
C THR A 113 10.45 3.86 -14.08
N GLY A 114 9.53 4.82 -14.17
CA GLY A 114 8.15 4.51 -14.49
C GLY A 114 7.32 5.73 -14.82
N ARG A 115 6.05 5.48 -15.11
CA ARG A 115 5.06 6.53 -15.41
C ARG A 115 4.14 6.74 -14.22
N LEU A 116 3.96 7.99 -13.84
CA LEU A 116 3.03 8.36 -12.78
C LEU A 116 1.62 8.48 -13.36
N ILE A 117 0.64 7.88 -12.69
CA ILE A 117 -0.78 7.97 -13.02
C ILE A 117 -1.56 8.41 -11.79
N SER A 118 -2.69 9.08 -12.03
CA SER A 118 -3.64 9.41 -10.96
C SER A 118 -4.22 8.13 -10.34
N THR A 119 -4.42 8.16 -9.04
CA THR A 119 -4.95 7.03 -8.27
C THR A 119 -6.26 7.42 -7.60
N PRO A 120 -7.30 6.55 -7.64
CA PRO A 120 -8.52 6.78 -6.88
C PRO A 120 -8.36 6.44 -5.38
N GLU A 121 -7.21 5.88 -4.98
CA GLU A 121 -6.96 5.42 -3.62
C GLU A 121 -6.57 6.58 -2.69
N LYS A 122 -7.34 6.81 -1.62
CA LYS A 122 -7.13 7.94 -0.68
C LYS A 122 -5.83 7.87 0.12
N ARG A 123 -5.22 6.68 0.24
CA ARG A 123 -4.03 6.43 1.09
C ARG A 123 -2.69 6.72 0.38
N VAL A 124 -2.71 6.90 -0.94
CA VAL A 124 -1.52 7.13 -1.76
C VAL A 124 -1.70 8.39 -2.60
N ALA A 125 -0.61 9.09 -2.86
CA ALA A 125 -0.63 10.34 -3.63
C ALA A 125 -0.82 10.08 -5.14
N ALA A 126 -0.26 8.97 -5.62
CA ALA A 126 -0.30 8.54 -7.02
C ALA A 126 0.10 7.06 -7.14
N THR A 127 -0.15 6.49 -8.32
CA THR A 127 0.34 5.16 -8.70
C THR A 127 1.42 5.31 -9.75
N LEU A 128 2.54 4.62 -9.60
CA LEU A 128 3.60 4.54 -10.60
C LEU A 128 3.56 3.17 -11.27
N VAL A 129 3.44 3.17 -12.60
CA VAL A 129 3.47 1.97 -13.43
C VAL A 129 4.86 1.83 -14.03
N THR A 130 5.51 0.71 -13.80
CA THR A 130 6.83 0.39 -14.35
C THR A 130 6.81 -0.94 -15.09
N THR A 131 7.46 -0.97 -16.24
CA THR A 131 7.75 -2.19 -17.02
C THR A 131 9.20 -2.62 -16.88
N GLU A 132 10.04 -1.79 -16.24
CA GLU A 132 11.46 -2.01 -16.11
C GLU A 132 11.80 -2.77 -14.82
N LYS A 133 13.03 -3.29 -14.74
CA LYS A 133 13.52 -3.94 -13.54
C LYS A 133 13.74 -2.92 -12.43
N ILE A 134 13.32 -3.28 -11.23
CA ILE A 134 13.52 -2.48 -10.02
C ILE A 134 14.90 -2.78 -9.46
N VAL A 135 15.69 -1.73 -9.22
CA VAL A 135 17.05 -1.85 -8.67
C VAL A 135 17.01 -1.66 -7.16
N ILE A 136 17.57 -2.61 -6.41
CA ILE A 136 17.72 -2.50 -4.96
C ILE A 136 18.97 -1.68 -4.67
N VAL A 137 18.80 -0.48 -4.11
CA VAL A 137 19.89 0.44 -3.74
C VAL A 137 20.44 0.11 -2.36
N THR A 138 19.56 -0.26 -1.42
CA THR A 138 19.96 -0.66 -0.07
C THR A 138 19.08 -1.81 0.38
N ASP A 139 19.70 -2.87 0.88
CA ASP A 139 18.99 -4.03 1.38
C ASP A 139 18.30 -3.77 2.73
N ALA A 140 17.33 -4.62 3.07
CA ALA A 140 16.59 -4.54 4.31
C ALA A 140 17.46 -4.89 5.52
N LYS A 141 17.13 -4.25 6.65
CA LYS A 141 17.72 -4.58 7.96
C LYS A 141 17.51 -6.06 8.28
N VAL A 142 18.42 -6.64 9.06
CA VAL A 142 18.38 -8.07 9.45
C VAL A 142 17.04 -8.46 10.06
N PHE A 143 16.50 -7.61 10.94
CA PHE A 143 15.20 -7.83 11.57
C PHE A 143 14.05 -7.89 10.56
N SER A 144 14.02 -6.99 9.57
CA SER A 144 13.01 -6.99 8.52
C SER A 144 13.08 -8.26 7.66
N ARG A 145 14.30 -8.76 7.38
CA ARG A 145 14.49 -10.04 6.68
C ARG A 145 13.98 -11.22 7.51
N ALA A 146 14.27 -11.26 8.81
CA ALA A 146 13.77 -12.30 9.70
C ALA A 146 12.23 -12.31 9.75
N LEU A 147 11.59 -11.15 9.85
CA LEU A 147 10.13 -11.04 9.82
C LEU A 147 9.53 -11.50 8.48
N ALA A 148 10.13 -11.11 7.36
CA ALA A 148 9.70 -11.58 6.04
C ALA A 148 9.80 -13.11 5.92
N GLN A 149 10.85 -13.70 6.48
CA GLN A 149 11.01 -15.16 6.52
C GLN A 149 9.93 -15.84 7.38
N VAL A 150 9.61 -15.28 8.54
CA VAL A 150 8.52 -15.81 9.40
C VAL A 150 7.18 -15.75 8.67
N ARG A 151 6.85 -14.62 8.03
CA ARG A 151 5.61 -14.45 7.25
C ARG A 151 5.54 -15.43 6.08
N SER A 152 6.64 -15.58 5.34
CA SER A 152 6.75 -16.56 4.24
C SER A 152 6.56 -17.99 4.73
N SER A 153 7.25 -18.37 5.81
CA SER A 153 7.16 -19.72 6.39
C SER A 153 5.75 -20.02 6.88
N PHE A 154 5.09 -19.03 7.48
CA PHE A 154 3.71 -19.15 7.93
C PHE A 154 2.75 -19.36 6.75
N ARG A 155 2.91 -18.60 5.67
CA ARG A 155 2.13 -18.77 4.43
C ARG A 155 2.27 -20.18 3.87
N ILE A 156 3.50 -20.68 3.74
CA ILE A 156 3.78 -22.01 3.19
C ILE A 156 3.15 -23.09 4.07
N LYS A 157 3.27 -22.98 5.39
CA LYS A 157 2.64 -23.94 6.32
C LYS A 157 1.11 -23.88 6.29
N ALA A 158 0.53 -22.68 6.18
CA ALA A 158 -0.93 -22.50 6.12
C ALA A 158 -1.56 -23.14 4.86
N GLN A 159 -0.85 -23.15 3.73
CA GLN A 159 -1.30 -23.83 2.50
C GLN A 159 -1.52 -25.34 2.68
N HIS A 160 -0.93 -25.97 3.71
CA HIS A 160 -1.13 -27.40 3.96
C HIS A 160 -2.49 -27.70 4.64
N PHE A 161 -3.19 -26.69 5.16
CA PHE A 161 -4.45 -26.84 5.91
C PHE A 161 -5.68 -26.64 5.02
N GLY A 162 -5.91 -27.51 4.05
CA GLY A 162 -7.08 -27.46 3.15
C GLY A 162 -7.07 -26.26 2.19
N ASP A 163 -7.59 -26.46 0.97
CA ASP A 163 -7.36 -25.53 -0.15
C ASP A 163 -7.86 -24.10 0.14
N ASP A 164 -9.17 -23.93 0.39
CA ASP A 164 -9.76 -22.61 0.66
C ASP A 164 -9.74 -22.19 2.14
N ALA A 165 -9.87 -23.15 3.07
CA ALA A 165 -9.84 -22.86 4.50
C ALA A 165 -8.45 -22.41 4.98
N GLY A 166 -7.39 -23.03 4.45
CA GLY A 166 -6.00 -22.69 4.74
C GLY A 166 -5.62 -21.32 4.19
N ALA A 167 -6.24 -20.88 3.09
CA ALA A 167 -6.07 -19.54 2.53
C ALA A 167 -6.65 -18.43 3.44
N LEU A 168 -7.55 -18.77 4.37
CA LEU A 168 -8.11 -17.82 5.32
C LEU A 168 -7.17 -17.52 6.49
N ILE A 169 -6.39 -18.52 6.92
CA ILE A 169 -5.58 -18.47 8.14
C ILE A 169 -4.56 -17.30 8.11
N PRO A 170 -3.80 -17.06 7.02
CA PRO A 170 -2.92 -15.89 6.93
C PRO A 170 -3.67 -14.56 6.88
N GLY A 171 -4.85 -14.54 6.26
CA GLY A 171 -5.73 -13.37 6.26
C GLY A 171 -6.18 -13.01 7.67
N MET A 172 -6.48 -14.03 8.48
CA MET A 172 -6.94 -13.90 9.85
C MET A 172 -5.85 -13.48 10.84
N ILE A 173 -4.62 -13.96 10.67
CA ILE A 173 -3.59 -13.77 11.71
C ILE A 173 -2.70 -12.57 11.39
N ILE A 174 -2.35 -12.38 10.11
CA ILE A 174 -1.37 -11.37 9.68
C ILE A 174 -1.93 -10.42 8.59
N GLY A 175 -3.23 -10.44 8.35
CA GLY A 175 -3.90 -9.60 7.37
C GLY A 175 -3.55 -9.92 5.91
N ASP A 176 -3.04 -11.12 5.65
CA ASP A 176 -2.54 -11.51 4.33
C ASP A 176 -3.57 -12.28 3.50
N THR A 177 -4.16 -11.60 2.52
CA THR A 177 -5.21 -12.17 1.66
C THR A 177 -4.69 -12.67 0.31
N SER A 178 -3.37 -12.75 0.11
CA SER A 178 -2.80 -13.10 -1.20
C SER A 178 -2.99 -14.57 -1.59
N LEU A 179 -3.37 -15.44 -0.65
CA LEU A 179 -3.75 -16.84 -0.94
C LEU A 179 -5.23 -17.00 -1.31
N GLN A 180 -6.07 -15.97 -1.13
CA GLN A 180 -7.52 -16.10 -1.34
C GLN A 180 -7.87 -15.93 -2.81
N SER A 181 -8.46 -16.97 -3.41
CA SER A 181 -8.91 -16.93 -4.80
C SER A 181 -10.02 -15.89 -5.01
N GLN A 182 -10.23 -15.50 -6.27
CA GLN A 182 -11.31 -14.57 -6.61
C GLN A 182 -12.67 -15.21 -6.36
N GLU A 183 -12.84 -16.47 -6.75
CA GLU A 183 -14.07 -17.22 -6.55
C GLU A 183 -14.42 -17.33 -5.06
N PHE A 184 -13.43 -17.69 -4.22
CA PHE A 184 -13.59 -17.76 -2.78
C PHE A 184 -13.99 -16.40 -2.18
N SER A 185 -13.34 -15.32 -2.61
CA SER A 185 -13.71 -13.95 -2.18
C SER A 185 -15.15 -13.60 -2.56
N ASP A 186 -15.60 -14.02 -3.74
CA ASP A 186 -16.95 -13.75 -4.23
C ASP A 186 -18.02 -14.62 -3.54
N HIS A 187 -17.68 -15.87 -3.18
CA HIS A 187 -18.52 -16.71 -2.30
C HIS A 187 -18.65 -16.07 -0.91
N MET A 188 -17.55 -15.63 -0.30
CA MET A 188 -17.57 -14.94 1.00
C MET A 188 -18.37 -13.62 0.95
N ARG A 189 -18.30 -12.89 -0.16
CA ARG A 189 -19.12 -11.69 -0.37
C ARG A 189 -20.60 -12.00 -0.51
N ARG A 190 -20.96 -13.03 -1.29
CA ARG A 190 -22.34 -13.49 -1.43
C ARG A 190 -22.91 -14.04 -0.12
N ALA A 191 -22.09 -14.70 0.68
CA ALA A 191 -22.46 -15.23 1.99
C ALA A 191 -22.52 -14.16 3.11
N GLY A 192 -22.20 -12.89 2.82
CA GLY A 192 -22.16 -11.82 3.84
C GLY A 192 -20.96 -11.91 4.79
N LEU A 193 -20.00 -12.80 4.54
CA LEU A 193 -18.83 -13.06 5.39
C LEU A 193 -17.61 -12.18 5.05
N SER A 194 -17.80 -11.10 4.29
CA SER A 194 -16.71 -10.17 3.92
C SER A 194 -16.04 -9.49 5.11
N HIS A 195 -16.75 -9.33 6.23
CA HIS A 195 -16.20 -8.73 7.44
C HIS A 195 -15.19 -9.65 8.15
N LEU A 196 -15.26 -10.97 7.92
CA LEU A 196 -14.29 -11.93 8.46
C LEU A 196 -12.99 -11.95 7.66
N THR A 197 -13.04 -11.62 6.37
CA THR A 197 -11.85 -11.54 5.51
C THR A 197 -11.19 -10.16 5.52
N ALA A 198 -11.94 -9.09 5.80
CA ALA A 198 -11.47 -7.71 5.70
C ALA A 198 -10.92 -7.09 7.00
N VAL A 199 -11.20 -7.66 8.18
CA VAL A 199 -10.99 -6.95 9.47
C VAL A 199 -9.84 -7.52 10.32
N SER A 200 -9.19 -8.62 9.94
CA SER A 200 -8.27 -9.31 10.87
C SER A 200 -6.79 -8.90 10.82
N GLY A 201 -6.49 -7.68 10.33
CA GLY A 201 -5.13 -7.11 10.41
C GLY A 201 -4.85 -6.30 11.68
N ALA A 202 -5.89 -5.95 12.45
CA ALA A 202 -5.79 -5.11 13.64
C ALA A 202 -5.75 -5.89 14.97
N ASN A 203 -5.66 -7.23 14.93
CA ASN A 203 -5.66 -8.06 16.14
C ASN A 203 -4.34 -8.04 16.95
N PHE A 204 -3.28 -7.44 16.40
CA PHE A 204 -2.00 -7.28 17.08
C PHE A 204 -1.46 -5.86 16.85
N ALA A 205 -1.97 -4.90 17.60
CA ALA A 205 -1.39 -3.56 17.76
C ALA A 205 -1.28 -3.25 19.25
#